data_AF-A0A8K0AD18-F1
#
_entry.id   AF-A0A8K0AD18-F1
#
_cell.length_a   1.000
_cell.length_b   1.000
_cell.length_c   1.000
_cell.angle_alpha   90.00
_cell.angle_beta   90.00
_cell.angle_gamma   90.00
#
_symmetry.space_group_name_H-M   'P 1'
#
loop_
_entity.id
_entity.type
_entity.pdbx_description
1 polymer ?
#
loop_
_entity_poly.entity_id
_entity_poly.type
_entity_poly.pdbx_seq_one_letter_code
_entity_poly.pdbx_strand_id
1 'polypeptide(L)'
;MAKCEPSFSLRASGPPPTQWRIWQPDVMGAVPGCDSGRRGRAEIHPRGGGCLKVVETGSPSPRVDPKVAAALTDLFLEEFQLRPEEEVESIEDAEQKDLTGLVEITHPDFAPYDPEPTVNSPGALNKAKAKVYMKKIHQYLKNYTPKPADKQLVWGRENPQNSDYDRPTGNREEEVEVVSIDVYDSPKRQIVALSDCHLVGPKFSQATIDRLLSTMNTFAKDGNLHTLVLLGDMLELWAHPHDGDAMTDQELVEGWQSDESTQKFVQSLLLLVQSGVHVYYILGNHDHNVRPWMADKLGLTRGDRFHLVRGVLVLEVKVEGRQYRVRFEHGHDEDIFNSYGGVAEEDLIGGEPFGYITSRTSGKRDGNPLPVLDKKSASAVALYNLLGSQALHLLCSRDRSEKFMRIILEHCLGRRMTDDDVVFYRDDQYLNLRKYSRFQLLKRCVDRHGLERAFSMYKAAFHDYADFLRTCGEDVVVLGHTHKWTTGRFAGKGDREVLYANTGAWCARVKEPTYVRIVPPTSLEDGLVEVVAVTE
;
A
#
# COMPACT_ATOMS: atom_id res chain seq x y z
N MET A 1 -6.51 -58.33 -34.38
CA MET A 1 -5.63 -59.48 -34.05
C MET A 1 -4.42 -58.95 -33.30
N ALA A 2 -4.11 -59.57 -32.17
CA ALA A 2 -3.13 -59.15 -31.17
C ALA A 2 -1.70 -59.68 -31.44
N LYS A 3 -0.77 -59.19 -30.60
CA LYS A 3 0.64 -59.59 -30.28
C LYS A 3 1.64 -58.45 -30.57
N CYS A 4 2.63 -58.11 -29.74
CA CYS A 4 3.14 -58.63 -28.47
C CYS A 4 3.98 -57.53 -27.77
N GLU A 5 3.97 -57.61 -26.44
CA GLU A 5 4.88 -57.18 -25.35
C GLU A 5 6.39 -56.94 -25.63
N PRO A 6 7.17 -56.23 -24.75
CA PRO A 6 7.37 -56.64 -23.35
C PRO A 6 7.50 -55.58 -22.24
N SER A 7 7.35 -56.14 -21.04
CA SER A 7 7.40 -55.62 -19.69
C SER A 7 8.83 -55.40 -19.15
N PHE A 8 9.00 -54.42 -18.27
CA PHE A 8 10.10 -54.35 -17.32
C PHE A 8 9.57 -53.88 -15.95
N SER A 9 9.79 -54.70 -14.94
CA SER A 9 9.52 -54.42 -13.52
C SER A 9 10.79 -54.02 -12.80
N LEU A 10 10.74 -52.99 -11.96
CA LEU A 10 11.69 -52.81 -10.86
C LEU A 10 10.93 -52.31 -9.62
N ARG A 11 10.88 -53.18 -8.60
CA ARG A 11 10.52 -52.84 -7.23
C ARG A 11 11.73 -52.19 -6.55
N ALA A 12 11.51 -51.11 -5.83
CA ALA A 12 12.33 -50.74 -4.69
C ALA A 12 11.42 -50.25 -3.56
N SER A 13 11.27 -51.10 -2.55
CA SER A 13 10.67 -50.83 -1.26
C SER A 13 11.68 -50.11 -0.37
N GLY A 14 11.39 -48.85 0.01
CA GLY A 14 12.09 -48.13 1.08
C GLY A 14 11.10 -47.77 2.19
N PRO A 15 11.45 -47.93 3.47
CA PRO A 15 10.63 -47.45 4.58
C PRO A 15 10.69 -45.91 4.68
N PRO A 16 9.66 -45.26 5.24
CA PRO A 16 9.62 -43.81 5.35
C PRO A 16 10.54 -43.33 6.49
N PRO A 17 11.26 -42.20 6.34
CA PRO A 17 11.92 -41.57 7.47
C PRO A 17 10.93 -40.70 8.26
N THR A 18 10.66 -41.17 9.48
CA THR A 18 10.59 -40.41 10.75
C THR A 18 9.68 -39.18 10.86
N GLN A 19 8.64 -39.37 11.69
CA GLN A 19 7.92 -38.35 12.43
C GLN A 19 8.86 -37.35 13.12
N TRP A 20 8.67 -36.07 12.82
CA TRP A 20 9.25 -34.99 13.63
C TRP A 20 8.49 -34.88 14.94
N ARG A 21 9.18 -35.14 16.05
CA ARG A 21 8.71 -34.87 17.40
C ARG A 21 8.67 -33.36 17.63
N ILE A 22 7.50 -32.88 18.02
CA ILE A 22 7.27 -31.56 18.59
C ILE A 22 8.08 -31.47 19.89
N TRP A 23 9.02 -30.53 19.94
CA TRP A 23 9.76 -30.17 21.14
C TRP A 23 8.92 -29.16 21.92
N GLN A 24 8.36 -29.58 23.06
CA GLN A 24 7.86 -28.67 24.09
C GLN A 24 9.03 -28.35 25.03
N PRO A 25 9.36 -27.07 25.29
CA PRO A 25 10.18 -26.75 26.44
C PRO A 25 9.30 -26.69 27.69
N ASP A 26 9.62 -27.57 28.64
CA ASP A 26 9.10 -27.55 30.00
C ASP A 26 9.41 -26.22 30.70
N VAL A 27 8.36 -25.71 31.32
CA VAL A 27 8.37 -24.61 32.28
C VAL A 27 8.86 -25.15 33.61
N MET A 28 9.99 -24.65 34.12
CA MET A 28 10.26 -24.53 35.57
C MET A 28 11.46 -23.62 35.82
N GLY A 29 11.35 -22.77 36.85
CA GLY A 29 12.51 -22.19 37.50
C GLY A 29 12.33 -20.75 37.99
N ALA A 30 11.57 -20.57 39.06
CA ALA A 30 11.59 -19.35 39.85
C ALA A 30 12.98 -19.10 40.47
N VAL A 31 13.43 -17.84 40.51
CA VAL A 31 14.55 -17.37 41.34
C VAL A 31 14.14 -16.03 41.99
N PRO A 32 14.47 -15.80 43.28
CA PRO A 32 13.84 -14.80 44.12
C PRO A 32 14.55 -13.44 44.08
N GLY A 33 13.86 -12.44 44.61
CA GLY A 33 14.24 -11.04 44.57
C GLY A 33 15.53 -10.67 45.30
N CYS A 34 16.02 -9.48 44.95
CA CYS A 34 16.92 -8.70 45.76
C CYS A 34 16.53 -7.23 45.72
N ASP A 35 16.65 -6.65 46.90
CA ASP A 35 16.14 -5.37 47.36
C ASP A 35 17.20 -4.27 47.23
N SER A 36 16.73 -3.03 47.11
CA SER A 36 17.39 -1.77 47.51
C SER A 36 18.75 -1.34 46.92
N GLY A 37 18.77 -0.12 46.35
CA GLY A 37 20.02 0.59 46.03
C GLY A 37 19.81 2.03 45.55
N ARG A 38 19.77 2.99 46.49
CA ARG A 38 19.71 4.45 46.26
C ARG A 38 21.01 5.04 45.66
N ARG A 39 20.84 6.26 45.11
CA ARG A 39 21.81 7.35 44.79
C ARG A 39 22.43 7.25 43.37
N GLY A 40 22.62 8.33 42.61
CA GLY A 40 22.53 9.75 42.91
C GLY A 40 22.34 10.62 41.65
N ARG A 41 21.99 11.88 41.88
CA ARG A 41 21.80 12.96 40.91
C ARG A 41 23.09 13.27 40.14
N ALA A 42 22.94 13.55 38.86
CA ALA A 42 23.79 14.50 38.14
C ALA A 42 22.90 15.30 37.16
N GLU A 43 22.57 16.54 37.54
CA GLU A 43 21.97 17.52 36.63
C GLU A 43 23.07 18.08 35.74
N ILE A 44 22.98 17.80 34.43
CA ILE A 44 23.80 18.45 33.40
C ILE A 44 22.85 19.32 32.57
N HIS A 45 23.06 20.63 32.63
CA HIS A 45 22.41 21.60 31.73
C HIS A 45 23.08 21.59 30.35
N PRO A 46 22.33 21.43 29.24
CA PRO A 46 22.77 21.90 27.95
C PRO A 46 22.22 23.31 27.68
N ARG A 47 23.14 24.17 27.23
CA ARG A 47 22.86 25.52 26.75
C ARG A 47 22.22 25.48 25.36
N GLY A 48 21.19 26.32 25.19
CA GLY A 48 20.83 27.04 23.96
C GLY A 48 21.03 26.35 22.62
N GLY A 49 20.04 25.54 22.22
CA GLY A 49 19.77 25.20 20.81
C GLY A 49 18.37 25.69 20.45
N GLY A 50 18.23 26.44 19.36
CA GLY A 50 16.95 26.98 18.89
C GLY A 50 15.94 25.85 18.66
N CYS A 51 14.88 25.85 19.47
CA CYS A 51 13.79 24.90 19.39
C CYS A 51 12.97 25.19 18.11
N LEU A 52 13.17 24.39 17.07
CA LEU A 52 12.16 24.17 16.05
C LEU A 52 10.93 23.62 16.77
N LYS A 53 9.87 24.43 16.88
CA LYS A 53 8.57 23.97 17.36
C LYS A 53 8.05 22.93 16.37
N VAL A 54 8.29 21.67 16.66
CA VAL A 54 7.53 20.56 16.10
C VAL A 54 6.09 20.74 16.58
N VAL A 55 5.16 20.86 15.65
CA VAL A 55 3.73 20.90 15.95
C VAL A 55 3.36 19.50 16.43
N GLU A 56 3.10 19.34 17.74
CA GLU A 56 2.60 18.09 18.31
C GLU A 56 1.23 17.75 17.71
N THR A 57 1.20 16.90 16.68
CA THR A 57 -0.01 16.24 16.18
C THR A 57 -0.30 15.01 17.06
N GLY A 58 -0.66 15.27 18.33
CA GLY A 58 -0.84 14.19 19.30
C GLY A 58 -1.70 14.51 20.53
N SER A 59 -2.25 15.72 20.67
CA SER A 59 -3.29 15.93 21.68
C SER A 59 -4.50 15.06 21.30
N PRO A 60 -5.06 14.24 22.22
CA PRO A 60 -6.27 13.48 21.91
C PRO A 60 -7.32 14.45 21.39
N SER A 61 -7.77 14.24 20.17
CA SER A 61 -8.84 15.05 19.57
C SER A 61 -9.93 15.20 20.63
N PRO A 62 -10.36 16.44 20.95
CA PRO A 62 -11.39 16.65 21.97
C PRO A 62 -12.55 15.72 21.62
N ARG A 63 -12.82 14.75 22.51
CA ARG A 63 -13.74 13.65 22.23
C ARG A 63 -15.05 14.24 21.72
N VAL A 64 -15.29 14.08 20.42
CA VAL A 64 -16.54 14.50 19.79
C VAL A 64 -17.65 13.70 20.48
N ASP A 65 -18.77 14.37 20.76
CA ASP A 65 -19.93 13.70 21.36
C ASP A 65 -20.32 12.48 20.48
N PRO A 66 -20.51 11.28 21.04
CA PRO A 66 -20.78 10.08 20.25
C PRO A 66 -22.00 10.19 19.32
N LYS A 67 -23.02 10.97 19.68
CA LYS A 67 -24.19 11.18 18.83
C LYS A 67 -23.87 12.11 17.67
N VAL A 68 -23.02 13.12 17.90
CA VAL A 68 -22.49 14.00 16.85
C VAL A 68 -21.63 13.20 15.88
N ALA A 69 -20.73 12.36 16.38
CA ALA A 69 -19.90 11.49 15.58
C ALA A 69 -20.74 10.55 14.71
N ALA A 70 -21.74 9.87 15.31
CA ALA A 70 -22.68 9.01 14.58
C ALA A 70 -23.43 9.77 13.46
N ALA A 71 -23.97 10.96 13.76
CA ALA A 71 -24.69 11.77 12.79
C ALA A 71 -23.80 12.25 11.62
N LEU A 72 -22.53 12.57 11.89
CA LEU A 72 -21.57 12.95 10.87
C LEU A 72 -21.20 11.76 9.99
N THR A 73 -20.98 10.58 10.56
CA THR A 73 -20.77 9.35 9.80
C THR A 73 -21.98 9.00 8.94
N ASP A 74 -23.20 9.11 9.48
CA ASP A 74 -24.42 8.81 8.72
C ASP A 74 -24.61 9.79 7.55
N LEU A 75 -24.35 11.09 7.78
CA LEU A 75 -24.39 12.11 6.73
C LEU A 75 -23.31 11.88 5.66
N PHE A 76 -22.10 11.52 6.07
CA PHE A 76 -21.02 11.13 5.17
C PHE A 76 -21.45 9.97 4.26
N LEU A 77 -22.03 8.91 4.84
CA LEU A 77 -22.54 7.78 4.06
C LEU A 77 -23.70 8.18 3.14
N GLU A 78 -24.56 9.12 3.54
CA GLU A 78 -25.62 9.68 2.67
C GLU A 78 -25.02 10.45 1.48
N GLU A 79 -24.05 11.33 1.71
CA GLU A 79 -23.42 12.14 0.65
C GLU A 79 -22.60 11.31 -0.35
N PHE A 80 -22.17 10.12 0.07
CA PHE A 80 -21.33 9.26 -0.75
C PHE A 80 -22.11 8.31 -1.65
N GLN A 81 -23.42 8.16 -1.45
CA GLN A 81 -24.27 7.36 -2.34
C GLN A 81 -24.09 7.79 -3.79
N LEU A 82 -23.95 6.81 -4.69
CA LEU A 82 -23.85 7.08 -6.12
C LEU A 82 -25.14 7.77 -6.59
N ARG A 83 -25.05 8.91 -7.24
CA ARG A 83 -26.23 9.64 -7.74
C ARG A 83 -26.62 9.14 -9.13
N PRO A 84 -27.91 9.20 -9.54
CA PRO A 84 -28.34 8.73 -10.86
C PRO A 84 -27.55 9.37 -12.01
N GLU A 85 -27.20 10.64 -11.90
CA GLU A 85 -26.38 11.35 -12.90
C GLU A 85 -24.90 10.91 -12.95
N GLU A 86 -24.45 10.13 -11.97
CA GLU A 86 -23.11 9.52 -11.92
C GLU A 86 -23.13 8.07 -12.41
N GLU A 87 -24.31 7.52 -12.71
CA GLU A 87 -24.47 6.19 -13.27
C GLU A 87 -23.99 6.17 -14.72
N VAL A 88 -23.21 5.14 -15.06
CA VAL A 88 -22.74 4.93 -16.42
C VAL A 88 -23.78 4.09 -17.16
N GLU A 89 -24.59 4.76 -17.99
CA GLU A 89 -25.42 4.09 -19.02
C GLU A 89 -24.51 3.27 -19.94
N SER A 90 -25.07 2.24 -20.58
CA SER A 90 -24.36 1.10 -21.18
C SER A 90 -23.08 1.44 -21.99
N ILE A 91 -22.16 0.46 -22.08
CA ILE A 91 -20.91 0.56 -22.86
C ILE A 91 -21.17 0.96 -24.33
N GLU A 92 -22.35 0.66 -24.88
CA GLU A 92 -22.74 1.02 -26.25
C GLU A 92 -22.94 2.55 -26.44
N ASP A 93 -23.21 3.30 -25.36
CA ASP A 93 -23.38 4.77 -25.41
C ASP A 93 -22.08 5.54 -25.06
N ALA A 94 -21.11 4.87 -24.43
CA ALA A 94 -19.87 5.49 -23.96
C ALA A 94 -18.80 5.66 -25.06
N GLU A 95 -18.90 4.94 -26.18
CA GLU A 95 -17.96 5.05 -27.31
C GLU A 95 -18.08 6.37 -28.11
N GLN A 96 -19.00 7.28 -27.78
CA GLN A 96 -19.26 8.48 -28.59
C GLN A 96 -19.04 9.85 -27.95
N LYS A 97 -18.59 9.95 -26.68
CA LYS A 97 -18.35 11.26 -26.06
C LYS A 97 -16.85 11.56 -25.92
N ASP A 98 -16.34 12.18 -26.98
CA ASP A 98 -15.12 12.98 -27.02
C ASP A 98 -15.12 13.99 -25.86
N LEU A 99 -14.27 13.76 -24.84
CA LEU A 99 -14.12 14.63 -23.66
C LEU A 99 -13.01 15.67 -23.87
N THR A 100 -12.90 16.22 -25.08
CA THR A 100 -12.10 17.41 -25.37
C THR A 100 -12.89 18.68 -25.04
N GLY A 101 -13.09 18.97 -23.74
CA GLY A 101 -13.66 20.27 -23.40
C GLY A 101 -14.09 20.45 -21.95
N LEU A 102 -13.13 20.62 -21.04
CA LEU A 102 -13.40 21.34 -19.77
C LEU A 102 -12.23 22.27 -19.46
N VAL A 103 -12.38 23.51 -19.93
CA VAL A 103 -11.55 24.69 -19.61
C VAL A 103 -12.26 25.53 -18.54
N GLU A 104 -11.43 25.95 -17.58
CA GLU A 104 -11.47 27.08 -16.63
C GLU A 104 -12.79 27.66 -16.09
N ILE A 105 -12.83 27.71 -14.76
CA ILE A 105 -13.73 28.51 -13.93
C ILE A 105 -13.07 29.86 -13.67
N THR A 106 -13.77 30.98 -13.91
CA THR A 106 -13.59 32.21 -13.13
C THR A 106 -14.90 33.00 -13.02
N HIS A 107 -15.30 33.40 -11.81
CA HIS A 107 -15.81 34.77 -11.55
C HIS A 107 -15.84 35.10 -10.04
N PRO A 108 -15.59 36.36 -9.62
CA PRO A 108 -15.51 36.80 -8.23
C PRO A 108 -16.84 37.39 -7.72
N ASP A 109 -17.09 37.22 -6.42
CA ASP A 109 -17.57 38.27 -5.50
C ASP A 109 -17.96 37.65 -4.15
N PHE A 110 -17.26 38.07 -3.08
CA PHE A 110 -17.60 37.77 -1.69
C PHE A 110 -17.74 39.09 -0.92
N ALA A 111 -18.83 39.23 -0.18
CA ALA A 111 -19.00 40.19 0.91
C ALA A 111 -19.26 39.43 2.24
N PRO A 112 -18.96 40.02 3.41
CA PRO A 112 -18.59 39.28 4.61
C PRO A 112 -19.72 39.02 5.61
N TYR A 113 -19.62 37.86 6.25
CA TYR A 113 -19.85 37.50 7.66
C TYR A 113 -20.92 38.23 8.51
N ASP A 114 -21.75 37.42 9.19
CA ASP A 114 -22.41 37.79 10.46
C ASP A 114 -22.42 36.54 11.40
N PRO A 115 -22.32 36.73 12.74
CA PRO A 115 -21.80 35.73 13.66
C PRO A 115 -22.86 34.81 14.29
N GLU A 116 -22.31 33.76 14.89
CA GLU A 116 -22.89 32.61 15.61
C GLU A 116 -24.28 32.77 16.25
N PRO A 117 -25.17 31.75 16.17
CA PRO A 117 -26.25 31.60 17.11
C PRO A 117 -25.78 30.84 18.36
N THR A 118 -26.04 31.48 19.50
CA THR A 118 -25.80 31.02 20.87
C THR A 118 -26.53 29.71 21.17
N VAL A 119 -25.82 28.85 21.89
CA VAL A 119 -26.21 27.49 22.27
C VAL A 119 -27.00 27.54 23.57
N ASN A 120 -28.27 27.14 23.54
CA ASN A 120 -29.00 26.66 24.71
C ASN A 120 -30.13 25.72 24.28
N SER A 121 -29.78 24.47 23.99
CA SER A 121 -30.67 23.29 23.99
C SER A 121 -29.83 22.01 23.90
N PRO A 122 -29.81 21.14 24.92
CA PRO A 122 -29.18 19.83 24.86
C PRO A 122 -30.16 18.83 24.24
N GLY A 123 -29.93 18.43 22.99
CA GLY A 123 -30.75 17.40 22.35
C GLY A 123 -30.63 17.45 20.83
N ALA A 124 -30.10 16.37 20.25
CA ALA A 124 -29.93 16.14 18.82
C ALA A 124 -29.17 17.26 18.08
N LEU A 125 -27.95 16.95 17.63
CA LEU A 125 -27.38 17.70 16.51
C LEU A 125 -28.38 17.58 15.35
N ASN A 126 -29.19 18.62 15.11
CA ASN A 126 -30.16 18.56 14.03
C ASN A 126 -29.40 18.40 12.70
N LYS A 127 -30.01 17.72 11.72
CA LYS A 127 -29.42 17.48 10.39
C LYS A 127 -28.83 18.74 9.76
N ALA A 128 -29.34 19.93 10.11
CA ALA A 128 -28.81 21.22 9.67
C ALA A 128 -27.40 21.52 10.22
N LYS A 129 -27.11 21.26 11.51
CA LYS A 129 -25.77 21.42 12.09
C LYS A 129 -24.76 20.46 11.46
N ALA A 130 -25.12 19.20 11.23
CA ALA A 130 -24.26 18.24 10.52
C ALA A 130 -23.93 18.72 9.10
N LYS A 131 -24.93 19.23 8.36
CA LYS A 131 -24.72 19.85 7.04
C LYS A 131 -23.77 21.05 7.09
N VAL A 132 -23.81 21.88 8.14
CA VAL A 132 -22.86 22.98 8.32
C VAL A 132 -21.44 22.46 8.50
N TYR A 133 -21.24 21.39 9.28
CA TYR A 133 -19.92 20.76 9.42
C TYR A 133 -19.41 20.16 8.11
N MET A 134 -20.25 19.43 7.35
CA MET A 134 -19.86 18.91 6.04
C MET A 134 -19.52 20.02 5.05
N LYS A 135 -20.26 21.15 5.07
CA LYS A 135 -19.91 22.32 4.27
C LYS A 135 -18.55 22.91 4.67
N LYS A 136 -18.22 22.96 5.97
CA LYS A 136 -16.90 23.39 6.45
C LYS A 136 -15.78 22.43 6.03
N ILE A 137 -16.04 21.12 6.09
CA ILE A 137 -15.13 20.08 5.60
C ILE A 137 -14.89 20.26 4.10
N HIS A 138 -15.94 20.35 3.29
CA HIS A 138 -15.81 20.60 1.85
C HIS A 138 -15.06 21.90 1.55
N GLN A 139 -15.31 22.96 2.31
CA GLN A 139 -14.57 24.22 2.15
C GLN A 139 -13.10 24.08 2.52
N TYR A 140 -12.79 23.35 3.60
CA TYR A 140 -11.41 23.04 3.99
C TYR A 140 -10.72 22.25 2.88
N LEU A 141 -11.34 21.19 2.36
CA LEU A 141 -10.78 20.36 1.29
C LEU A 141 -10.59 21.11 -0.02
N LYS A 142 -11.53 21.99 -0.38
CA LYS A 142 -11.41 22.87 -1.55
C LYS A 142 -10.23 23.84 -1.41
N ASN A 143 -9.87 24.21 -0.19
CA ASN A 143 -8.76 25.10 0.12
C ASN A 143 -7.48 24.34 0.51
N TYR A 144 -7.53 23.02 0.67
CA TYR A 144 -6.41 22.19 1.07
C TYR A 144 -5.56 21.93 -0.17
N THR A 145 -4.49 22.72 -0.30
CA THR A 145 -3.40 22.43 -1.22
C THR A 145 -2.36 21.64 -0.43
N PRO A 146 -2.18 20.33 -0.69
CA PRO A 146 -1.07 19.60 -0.09
C PRO A 146 0.22 20.36 -0.40
N LYS A 147 1.10 20.51 0.59
CA LYS A 147 2.44 21.04 0.28
C LYS A 147 3.06 20.11 -0.77
N PRO A 148 3.67 20.64 -1.84
CA PRO A 148 4.38 19.80 -2.79
C PRO A 148 5.44 19.02 -2.03
N ALA A 149 5.45 17.70 -2.24
CA ALA A 149 6.45 16.83 -1.65
C ALA A 149 7.83 17.18 -2.23
N ASP A 150 8.85 17.24 -1.38
CA ASP A 150 10.22 17.52 -1.80
C ASP A 150 10.74 16.30 -2.58
N LYS A 151 10.94 16.42 -3.90
CA LYS A 151 11.42 15.29 -4.73
C LYS A 151 12.74 14.69 -4.22
N GLN A 152 13.51 15.44 -3.44
CA GLN A 152 14.79 15.03 -2.88
C GLN A 152 14.83 15.27 -1.37
N LEU A 153 15.30 14.28 -0.63
CA LEU A 153 15.56 14.32 0.81
C LEU A 153 17.03 14.01 1.06
N VAL A 154 17.70 14.89 1.81
CA VAL A 154 19.06 14.66 2.28
C VAL A 154 19.06 13.61 3.39
N TRP A 155 19.86 12.57 3.23
CA TRP A 155 20.09 11.53 4.23
C TRP A 155 21.38 11.80 4.99
N GLY A 156 21.26 12.38 6.19
CA GLY A 156 22.42 12.83 6.95
C GLY A 156 23.39 11.70 7.30
N ARG A 157 24.69 11.95 7.11
CA ARG A 157 25.77 11.02 7.50
C ARG A 157 25.92 10.83 9.01
N GLU A 158 25.45 11.80 9.79
CA GLU A 158 25.42 11.76 11.26
C GLU A 158 24.11 11.12 11.70
N ASN A 159 24.07 9.79 11.65
CA ASN A 159 23.00 9.03 12.24
C ASN A 159 23.54 8.32 13.48
N PRO A 160 23.06 8.64 14.70
CA PRO A 160 23.52 7.97 15.91
C PRO A 160 23.29 6.46 15.75
N GLN A 161 24.39 5.69 15.76
CA GLN A 161 24.30 4.24 15.71
C GLN A 161 23.43 3.77 16.88
N ASN A 162 22.27 3.21 16.56
CA ASN A 162 21.37 2.72 17.58
C ASN A 162 21.71 1.26 17.90
N SER A 163 22.16 1.01 19.14
CA SER A 163 22.35 -0.34 19.66
C SER A 163 21.03 -1.10 19.81
N ASP A 164 19.90 -0.37 19.88
CA ASP A 164 18.59 -0.91 20.28
C ASP A 164 17.61 -0.93 19.09
N TYR A 165 18.10 -1.34 17.92
CA TYR A 165 17.25 -1.53 16.74
C TYR A 165 16.31 -2.74 16.93
N ASP A 166 15.02 -2.46 17.02
CA ASP A 166 13.97 -3.47 17.04
C ASP A 166 13.54 -3.78 15.60
N ARG A 167 13.92 -4.97 15.13
CA ARG A 167 13.62 -5.42 13.77
C ARG A 167 12.11 -5.55 13.59
N PRO A 168 11.56 -5.22 12.40
CA PRO A 168 10.16 -5.49 12.13
C PRO A 168 9.90 -6.99 12.29
N THR A 169 8.75 -7.31 12.87
CA THR A 169 8.29 -8.69 13.02
C THR A 169 7.40 -9.03 11.84
N GLY A 170 7.84 -9.98 11.01
CA GLY A 170 7.03 -10.53 9.94
C GLY A 170 5.99 -11.52 10.44
N ASN A 171 5.16 -11.99 9.53
CA ASN A 171 4.25 -13.12 9.76
C ASN A 171 4.49 -14.20 8.68
N ARG A 172 3.62 -15.22 8.63
CA ARG A 172 3.77 -16.34 7.68
C ARG A 172 3.58 -15.92 6.23
N GLU A 173 2.74 -14.93 5.98
CA GLU A 173 2.48 -14.43 4.62
C GLU A 173 3.48 -13.33 4.25
N GLU A 174 3.85 -12.49 5.22
CA GLU A 174 4.74 -11.34 5.05
C GLU A 174 6.02 -11.53 5.87
N GLU A 175 6.91 -12.37 5.36
CA GLU A 175 8.20 -12.63 5.98
C GLU A 175 9.10 -11.39 5.94
N VAL A 176 9.89 -11.19 6.99
CA VAL A 176 10.92 -10.13 7.05
C VAL A 176 12.26 -10.75 6.68
N GLU A 177 12.82 -10.31 5.56
CA GLU A 177 14.17 -10.65 5.13
C GLU A 177 15.13 -9.50 5.46
N VAL A 178 16.19 -9.80 6.20
CA VAL A 178 17.24 -8.82 6.54
C VAL A 178 18.51 -9.18 5.79
N VAL A 179 18.96 -8.29 4.91
CA VAL A 179 20.16 -8.50 4.10
C VAL A 179 21.19 -7.42 4.38
N SER A 180 22.39 -7.85 4.77
CA SER A 180 23.54 -6.95 4.87
C SER A 180 24.18 -6.77 3.50
N ILE A 181 24.42 -5.53 3.09
CA ILE A 181 25.21 -5.21 1.91
C ILE A 181 26.37 -4.30 2.29
N ASP A 182 27.55 -4.55 1.71
CA ASP A 182 28.71 -3.68 1.86
C ASP A 182 28.80 -2.75 0.67
N VAL A 183 28.68 -1.45 0.94
CA VAL A 183 28.75 -0.39 -0.05
C VAL A 183 30.01 0.42 0.20
N TYR A 184 30.86 0.47 -0.83
CA TYR A 184 32.10 1.23 -0.80
C TYR A 184 31.90 2.60 -1.43
N ASP A 185 32.80 3.53 -1.12
CA ASP A 185 32.86 4.81 -1.83
C ASP A 185 33.27 4.57 -3.29
N SER A 186 32.27 4.29 -4.11
CA SER A 186 32.36 3.99 -5.53
C SER A 186 31.10 4.46 -6.23
N PRO A 187 31.15 4.68 -7.55
CA PRO A 187 29.95 5.02 -8.31
C PRO A 187 28.86 3.94 -8.21
N LYS A 188 29.25 2.66 -8.04
CA LYS A 188 28.35 1.50 -7.93
C LYS A 188 27.78 1.33 -6.52
N ARG A 189 27.05 2.35 -6.04
CA ARG A 189 26.42 2.36 -4.71
C ARG A 189 24.94 2.73 -4.71
N GLN A 190 24.36 2.98 -5.88
CA GLN A 190 22.96 3.39 -5.96
C GLN A 190 22.04 2.20 -5.69
N ILE A 191 20.97 2.46 -4.94
CA ILE A 191 19.86 1.53 -4.77
C ILE A 191 18.66 2.18 -5.46
N VAL A 192 18.00 1.46 -6.35
CA VAL A 192 16.79 1.92 -7.03
C VAL A 192 15.62 1.05 -6.62
N ALA A 193 14.47 1.66 -6.37
CA ALA A 193 13.21 0.96 -6.16
C ALA A 193 12.14 1.42 -7.17
N LEU A 194 11.36 0.49 -7.70
CA LEU A 194 10.21 0.75 -8.58
C LEU A 194 9.11 -0.27 -8.30
N SER A 195 7.85 0.07 -8.55
CA SER A 195 6.66 -0.75 -8.23
C SER A 195 5.55 -0.55 -9.26
N ASP A 196 4.47 -1.33 -9.11
CA ASP A 196 3.17 -1.07 -9.74
C ASP A 196 3.28 -0.90 -11.27
N CYS A 197 4.05 -1.81 -11.88
CA CYS A 197 4.16 -1.89 -13.33
C CYS A 197 2.90 -2.50 -13.94
N HIS A 198 2.28 -3.47 -13.24
CA HIS A 198 1.18 -4.27 -13.75
C HIS A 198 1.45 -4.76 -15.18
N LEU A 199 2.57 -5.48 -15.34
CA LEU A 199 2.94 -6.08 -16.61
C LEU A 199 1.81 -7.06 -16.99
N VAL A 200 1.19 -6.81 -18.14
CA VAL A 200 -0.04 -7.44 -18.66
C VAL A 200 -1.34 -6.78 -18.16
N GLY A 201 -2.30 -6.63 -19.09
CA GLY A 201 -3.65 -6.16 -18.82
C GLY A 201 -3.97 -4.78 -19.40
N PRO A 202 -5.24 -4.33 -19.29
CA PRO A 202 -5.73 -3.10 -19.93
C PRO A 202 -5.12 -1.81 -19.36
N LYS A 203 -4.40 -1.91 -18.23
CA LYS A 203 -3.78 -0.77 -17.54
C LYS A 203 -2.37 -0.46 -18.02
N PHE A 204 -1.79 -1.27 -18.91
CA PHE A 204 -0.41 -1.14 -19.35
C PHE A 204 -0.34 -0.86 -20.86
N SER A 205 0.39 0.18 -21.26
CA SER A 205 0.51 0.62 -22.66
C SER A 205 1.90 0.40 -23.22
N GLN A 206 2.01 0.24 -24.55
CA GLN A 206 3.31 0.05 -25.21
C GLN A 206 4.30 1.20 -24.90
N ALA A 207 3.82 2.44 -24.86
CA ALA A 207 4.65 3.59 -24.49
C ALA A 207 5.19 3.50 -23.06
N THR A 208 4.43 2.90 -22.13
CA THR A 208 4.86 2.76 -20.73
C THR A 208 5.93 1.68 -20.60
N ILE A 209 5.78 0.54 -21.28
CA ILE A 209 6.83 -0.49 -21.31
C ILE A 209 8.11 0.02 -21.97
N ASP A 210 8.01 0.75 -23.09
CA ASP A 210 9.20 1.25 -23.77
C ASP A 210 10.00 2.21 -22.87
N ARG A 211 9.31 3.08 -22.11
CA ARG A 211 9.94 3.95 -21.10
C ARG A 211 10.57 3.16 -19.96
N LEU A 212 9.89 2.13 -19.45
CA LEU A 212 10.42 1.25 -18.40
C LEU A 212 11.69 0.54 -18.87
N LEU A 213 11.64 -0.09 -20.05
CA LEU A 213 12.78 -0.81 -20.64
C LEU A 213 13.95 0.14 -20.93
N SER A 214 13.67 1.35 -21.45
CA SER A 214 14.70 2.37 -21.67
C SER A 214 15.39 2.74 -20.35
N THR A 215 14.60 2.97 -19.29
CA THR A 215 15.10 3.30 -17.95
C THR A 215 15.95 2.16 -17.37
N MET A 216 15.49 0.91 -17.45
CA MET A 216 16.26 -0.25 -17.01
C MET A 216 17.56 -0.45 -17.80
N ASN A 217 17.54 -0.16 -19.10
CA ASN A 217 18.75 -0.19 -19.93
C ASN A 217 19.76 0.88 -19.51
N THR A 218 19.31 2.07 -19.11
CA THR A 218 20.18 3.11 -18.55
C THR A 218 20.82 2.63 -17.25
N PHE A 219 20.06 2.00 -16.36
CA PHE A 219 20.61 1.42 -15.14
C PHE A 219 21.73 0.40 -15.40
N ALA A 220 21.57 -0.45 -16.41
CA ALA A 220 22.59 -1.42 -16.79
C ALA A 220 23.86 -0.77 -17.37
N LYS A 221 23.71 0.35 -18.10
CA LYS A 221 24.82 1.03 -18.79
C LYS A 221 25.62 1.96 -17.88
N ASP A 222 24.95 2.66 -16.96
CA ASP A 222 25.60 3.67 -16.12
C ASP A 222 26.58 3.08 -15.11
N GLY A 223 26.45 1.78 -14.80
CA GLY A 223 27.34 1.06 -13.89
C GLY A 223 27.24 1.49 -12.42
N ASN A 224 26.38 2.47 -12.11
CA ASN A 224 26.21 3.05 -10.78
C ASN A 224 25.24 2.24 -9.89
N LEU A 225 24.41 1.39 -10.49
CA LEU A 225 23.41 0.62 -9.77
C LEU A 225 24.05 -0.57 -9.04
N HIS A 226 23.89 -0.60 -7.73
CA HIS A 226 24.25 -1.73 -6.88
C HIS A 226 23.07 -2.70 -6.72
N THR A 227 21.90 -2.16 -6.37
CA THR A 227 20.70 -2.93 -6.05
C THR A 227 19.47 -2.36 -6.74
N LEU A 228 18.68 -3.22 -7.38
CA LEU A 228 17.32 -2.94 -7.83
C LEU A 228 16.32 -3.62 -6.90
N VAL A 229 15.34 -2.89 -6.40
CA VAL A 229 14.24 -3.40 -5.60
C VAL A 229 12.94 -3.24 -6.41
N LEU A 230 12.28 -4.34 -6.72
CA LEU A 230 10.96 -4.36 -7.33
C LEU A 230 9.94 -4.48 -6.20
N LEU A 231 9.21 -3.40 -5.94
CA LEU A 231 8.32 -3.22 -4.79
C LEU A 231 6.89 -3.68 -5.12
N GLY A 232 6.73 -4.92 -5.57
CA GLY A 232 5.43 -5.54 -5.80
C GLY A 232 4.65 -5.00 -6.99
N ASP A 233 3.56 -5.71 -7.31
CA ASP A 233 2.63 -5.40 -8.39
C ASP A 233 3.34 -5.26 -9.76
N MET A 234 4.38 -6.07 -9.95
CA MET A 234 5.14 -6.11 -11.20
C MET A 234 4.42 -7.00 -12.19
N LEU A 235 3.99 -8.17 -11.72
CA LEU A 235 3.18 -9.12 -12.47
C LEU A 235 1.72 -8.93 -12.06
N GLU A 236 0.79 -8.95 -13.01
CA GLU A 236 -0.63 -8.75 -12.74
C GLU A 236 -1.36 -10.10 -12.65
N LEU A 237 -1.74 -10.53 -11.43
CA LEU A 237 -2.58 -11.72 -11.19
C LEU A 237 -4.07 -11.41 -11.01
N TRP A 238 -4.42 -10.15 -10.79
CA TRP A 238 -5.77 -9.73 -10.40
C TRP A 238 -6.62 -9.21 -11.57
N ALA A 239 -6.04 -8.94 -12.74
CA ALA A 239 -6.75 -8.38 -13.89
C ALA A 239 -7.59 -9.40 -14.69
N HIS A 240 -8.37 -10.23 -14.00
CA HIS A 240 -9.36 -11.11 -14.63
C HIS A 240 -10.78 -10.54 -14.45
N PRO A 241 -11.65 -10.55 -15.48
CA PRO A 241 -13.04 -10.13 -15.35
C PRO A 241 -13.75 -10.90 -14.25
N HIS A 242 -14.54 -10.23 -13.39
CA HIS A 242 -15.22 -10.86 -12.24
C HIS A 242 -16.19 -12.01 -12.61
N ASP A 243 -16.59 -12.10 -13.87
CA ASP A 243 -17.50 -13.09 -14.45
C ASP A 243 -16.77 -14.24 -15.16
N GLY A 244 -15.44 -14.24 -15.16
CA GLY A 244 -14.62 -15.37 -15.62
C GLY A 244 -14.07 -16.20 -14.46
N ASP A 245 -13.78 -17.46 -14.74
CA ASP A 245 -12.99 -18.32 -13.86
C ASP A 245 -11.60 -17.70 -13.64
N ALA A 246 -11.07 -17.86 -12.43
CA ALA A 246 -9.69 -17.46 -12.16
C ALA A 246 -8.73 -18.35 -12.95
N MET A 247 -7.69 -17.75 -13.53
CA MET A 247 -6.63 -18.53 -14.17
C MET A 247 -5.87 -19.35 -13.13
N THR A 248 -5.47 -20.55 -13.52
CA THR A 248 -4.54 -21.36 -12.73
C THR A 248 -3.14 -20.76 -12.77
N ASP A 249 -2.31 -21.06 -11.76
CA ASP A 249 -0.89 -20.64 -11.74
C ASP A 249 -0.15 -21.02 -13.04
N GLN A 250 -0.49 -22.16 -13.66
CA GLN A 250 0.13 -22.61 -14.90
C GLN A 250 -0.27 -21.73 -16.10
N GLU A 251 -1.55 -21.39 -16.23
CA GLU A 251 -2.06 -20.50 -17.28
C GLU A 251 -1.48 -19.09 -17.14
N LEU A 252 -1.30 -18.59 -15.91
CA LEU A 252 -0.65 -17.31 -15.64
C LEU A 252 0.81 -17.30 -16.12
N VAL A 253 1.57 -18.34 -15.78
CA VAL A 253 2.96 -18.47 -16.23
C VAL A 253 3.04 -18.57 -17.76
N GLU A 254 2.16 -19.35 -18.40
CA GLU A 254 2.10 -19.46 -19.86
C GLU A 254 1.73 -18.12 -20.52
N GLY A 255 0.81 -17.36 -19.92
CA GLY A 255 0.47 -16.00 -20.32
C GLY A 255 1.68 -15.07 -20.27
N TRP A 256 2.40 -15.03 -19.14
CA TRP A 256 3.61 -14.23 -18.99
C TRP A 256 4.75 -14.67 -19.92
N GLN A 257 4.89 -15.97 -20.16
CA GLN A 257 5.88 -16.51 -21.08
C GLN A 257 5.56 -16.21 -22.54
N SER A 258 4.31 -15.95 -22.89
CA SER A 258 3.90 -15.62 -24.26
C SER A 258 3.73 -14.12 -24.50
N ASP A 259 3.61 -13.31 -23.45
CA ASP A 259 3.52 -11.86 -23.52
C ASP A 259 4.87 -11.18 -23.82
N GLU A 260 4.91 -10.40 -24.90
CA GLU A 260 6.14 -9.75 -25.36
C GLU A 260 6.68 -8.72 -24.35
N SER A 261 5.80 -7.98 -23.68
CA SER A 261 6.21 -6.95 -22.70
C SER A 261 6.88 -7.60 -21.49
N THR A 262 6.29 -8.69 -20.99
CA THR A 262 6.81 -9.49 -19.88
C THR A 262 8.14 -10.13 -20.24
N GLN A 263 8.26 -10.73 -21.42
CA GLN A 263 9.53 -11.28 -21.90
C GLN A 263 10.64 -10.23 -21.95
N LYS A 264 10.37 -9.04 -22.51
CA LYS A 264 11.36 -7.94 -22.57
C LYS A 264 11.77 -7.46 -21.18
N PHE A 265 10.80 -7.31 -20.27
CA PHE A 265 11.06 -6.92 -18.90
C PHE A 265 11.96 -7.94 -18.17
N VAL A 266 11.62 -9.22 -18.25
CA VAL A 266 12.43 -10.31 -17.70
C VAL A 266 13.83 -10.32 -18.29
N GLN A 267 13.97 -10.13 -19.61
CA GLN A 267 15.28 -10.04 -20.26
C GLN A 267 16.11 -8.86 -19.75
N SER A 268 15.50 -7.69 -19.50
CA SER A 268 16.17 -6.53 -18.90
C SER A 268 16.62 -6.82 -17.46
N LEU A 269 15.82 -7.53 -16.65
CA LEU A 269 16.25 -7.98 -15.32
C LEU A 269 17.46 -8.92 -15.39
N LEU A 270 17.45 -9.88 -16.31
CA LEU A 270 18.57 -10.81 -16.49
C LEU A 270 19.86 -10.09 -16.89
N LEU A 271 19.78 -9.05 -17.73
CA LEU A 271 20.94 -8.24 -18.09
C LEU A 271 21.51 -7.47 -16.89
N LEU A 272 20.66 -6.95 -16.01
CA LEU A 272 21.10 -6.30 -14.76
C LEU A 272 21.79 -7.30 -13.83
N VAL A 273 21.20 -8.48 -13.65
CA VAL A 273 21.79 -9.58 -12.86
C VAL A 273 23.15 -9.99 -13.43
N GLN A 274 23.26 -10.16 -14.75
CA GLN A 274 24.54 -10.48 -15.42
C GLN A 274 25.60 -9.39 -15.26
N SER A 275 25.16 -8.13 -15.12
CA SER A 275 26.01 -6.96 -14.85
C SER A 275 26.39 -6.83 -13.36
N GLY A 276 26.00 -7.82 -12.54
CA GLY A 276 26.29 -7.89 -11.11
C GLY A 276 25.45 -6.94 -10.26
N VAL A 277 24.23 -6.60 -10.68
CA VAL A 277 23.23 -5.90 -9.86
C VAL A 277 22.49 -6.95 -9.02
N HIS A 278 22.24 -6.67 -7.75
CA HIS A 278 21.32 -7.47 -6.93
C HIS A 278 19.89 -7.03 -7.20
N VAL A 279 19.00 -7.97 -7.48
CA VAL A 279 17.58 -7.73 -7.72
C VAL A 279 16.78 -8.38 -6.60
N TYR A 280 16.03 -7.58 -5.85
CA TYR A 280 15.07 -8.06 -4.86
C TYR A 280 13.67 -7.80 -5.38
N TYR A 281 12.90 -8.86 -5.61
CA TYR A 281 11.49 -8.79 -5.95
C TYR A 281 10.68 -9.00 -4.68
N ILE A 282 10.09 -7.93 -4.17
CA ILE A 282 9.14 -7.96 -3.07
C ILE A 282 7.74 -8.16 -3.65
N LEU A 283 6.94 -9.04 -3.06
CA LEU A 283 5.56 -9.24 -3.49
C LEU A 283 4.66 -8.07 -3.07
N GLY A 284 3.77 -7.67 -3.95
CA GLY A 284 2.65 -6.78 -3.72
C GLY A 284 1.35 -7.55 -3.71
N ASN A 285 0.22 -6.84 -3.58
CA ASN A 285 -1.06 -7.52 -3.50
C ASN A 285 -1.46 -8.16 -4.84
N HIS A 286 -1.11 -7.58 -5.99
CA HIS A 286 -1.40 -8.14 -7.31
C HIS A 286 -0.51 -9.31 -7.73
N ASP A 287 0.59 -9.57 -7.02
CA ASP A 287 1.49 -10.68 -7.29
C ASP A 287 1.81 -11.52 -6.04
N HIS A 288 1.01 -11.41 -4.97
CA HIS A 288 1.20 -12.11 -3.69
C HIS A 288 1.27 -13.64 -3.84
N ASN A 289 0.67 -14.21 -4.89
CA ASN A 289 0.68 -15.64 -5.17
C ASN A 289 1.86 -16.09 -6.06
N VAL A 290 2.78 -15.21 -6.44
CA VAL A 290 3.99 -15.60 -7.19
C VAL A 290 4.85 -16.53 -6.33
N ARG A 291 5.09 -17.73 -6.86
CA ARG A 291 5.90 -18.77 -6.19
C ARG A 291 7.30 -18.87 -6.82
N PRO A 292 8.30 -19.39 -6.09
CA PRO A 292 9.65 -19.60 -6.63
C PRO A 292 9.65 -20.36 -7.97
N TRP A 293 8.85 -21.40 -8.11
CA TRP A 293 8.78 -22.17 -9.36
C TRP A 293 8.23 -21.37 -10.55
N MET A 294 7.37 -20.37 -10.31
CA MET A 294 6.87 -19.48 -11.36
C MET A 294 8.00 -18.57 -11.84
N ALA A 295 8.77 -17.99 -10.91
CA ALA A 295 9.97 -17.22 -11.21
C ALA A 295 11.05 -18.07 -11.92
N ASP A 296 11.20 -19.36 -11.55
CA ASP A 296 12.08 -20.32 -12.23
C ASP A 296 11.69 -20.49 -13.70
N LYS A 297 10.39 -20.56 -14.00
CA LYS A 297 9.87 -20.71 -15.37
C LYS A 297 10.11 -19.47 -16.22
N LEU A 298 10.19 -18.30 -15.60
CA LEU A 298 10.62 -17.05 -16.26
C LEU A 298 12.17 -16.95 -16.34
N GLY A 299 12.90 -17.87 -15.71
CA GLY A 299 14.36 -17.92 -15.73
C GLY A 299 15.05 -16.99 -14.72
N LEU A 300 14.30 -16.38 -13.79
CA LEU A 300 14.80 -15.35 -12.87
C LEU A 300 15.66 -15.91 -11.73
N THR A 301 15.44 -17.15 -11.31
CA THR A 301 16.11 -17.76 -10.15
C THR A 301 17.46 -18.39 -10.45
N ARG A 302 18.00 -18.16 -11.65
CA ARG A 302 19.32 -18.65 -12.04
C ARG A 302 20.42 -17.78 -11.41
N GLY A 303 20.73 -18.00 -10.14
CA GLY A 303 21.89 -17.39 -9.48
C GLY A 303 21.63 -16.89 -8.06
N ASP A 304 22.64 -16.21 -7.51
CA ASP A 304 22.69 -15.67 -6.15
C ASP A 304 22.30 -14.18 -6.05
N ARG A 305 21.86 -13.59 -7.17
CA ARG A 305 21.61 -12.14 -7.31
C ARG A 305 20.15 -11.78 -7.55
N PHE A 306 19.26 -12.74 -7.72
CA PHE A 306 17.81 -12.51 -7.76
C PHE A 306 17.18 -13.14 -6.53
N HIS A 307 16.42 -12.35 -5.78
CA HIS A 307 15.80 -12.75 -4.53
C HIS A 307 14.31 -12.46 -4.60
N LEU A 308 13.48 -13.47 -4.34
CA LEU A 308 12.05 -13.30 -4.18
C LEU A 308 11.75 -13.16 -2.68
N VAL A 309 11.26 -11.99 -2.28
CA VAL A 309 10.96 -11.60 -0.90
C VAL A 309 9.45 -11.55 -0.74
N ARG A 310 8.89 -12.32 0.20
CA ARG A 310 7.43 -12.41 0.35
C ARG A 310 6.78 -11.16 0.92
N GLY A 311 7.47 -10.43 1.80
CA GLY A 311 6.91 -9.24 2.40
C GLY A 311 7.89 -8.09 2.55
N VAL A 312 8.60 -8.04 3.68
CA VAL A 312 9.46 -6.89 4.02
C VAL A 312 10.92 -7.22 3.78
N LEU A 313 11.62 -6.35 3.06
CA LEU A 313 13.08 -6.37 2.95
C LEU A 313 13.67 -5.24 3.79
N VAL A 314 14.60 -5.57 4.69
CA VAL A 314 15.46 -4.59 5.36
C VAL A 314 16.88 -4.74 4.85
N LEU A 315 17.38 -3.72 4.15
CA LEU A 315 18.79 -3.65 3.77
C LEU A 315 19.58 -2.98 4.89
N GLU A 316 20.49 -3.74 5.52
CA GLU A 316 21.52 -3.23 6.41
C GLU A 316 22.74 -2.81 5.57
N VAL A 317 22.78 -1.53 5.18
CA VAL A 317 23.79 -0.97 4.29
C VAL A 317 25.01 -0.55 5.11
N LYS A 318 26.13 -1.25 4.92
CA LYS A 318 27.41 -0.96 5.59
C LYS A 318 28.27 -0.07 4.71
N VAL A 319 28.61 1.11 5.21
CA VAL A 319 29.49 2.08 4.54
C VAL A 319 30.59 2.48 5.52
N GLU A 320 31.84 2.11 5.23
CA GLU A 320 33.02 2.53 6.00
C GLU A 320 32.91 2.24 7.52
N GLY A 321 32.33 1.08 7.87
CA GLY A 321 32.11 0.66 9.26
C GLY A 321 30.88 1.27 9.94
N ARG A 322 30.13 2.14 9.26
CA ARG A 322 28.79 2.59 9.68
C ARG A 322 27.72 1.70 9.08
N GLN A 323 26.62 1.52 9.80
CA GLN A 323 25.47 0.76 9.32
C GLN A 323 24.26 1.69 9.22
N TYR A 324 23.63 1.65 8.06
CA TYR A 324 22.38 2.31 7.73
C TYR A 324 21.31 1.26 7.46
N ARG A 325 20.03 1.62 7.60
CA ARG A 325 18.91 0.69 7.40
C ARG A 325 17.87 1.28 6.45
N VAL A 326 17.53 0.52 5.43
CA VAL A 326 16.45 0.86 4.49
C VAL A 326 15.42 -0.25 4.51
N ARG A 327 14.16 0.10 4.82
CA ARG A 327 13.01 -0.80 4.71
C ARG A 327 12.34 -0.63 3.36
N PHE A 328 12.05 -1.75 2.74
CA PHE A 328 11.29 -1.86 1.51
C PHE A 328 10.12 -2.80 1.75
N GLU A 329 8.92 -2.36 1.40
CA GLU A 329 7.73 -3.21 1.37
C GLU A 329 6.77 -2.63 0.33
N HIS A 330 5.90 -3.45 -0.24
CA HIS A 330 4.91 -2.91 -1.17
C HIS A 330 3.97 -1.93 -0.44
N GLY A 331 3.50 -2.27 0.77
CA GLY A 331 2.69 -1.41 1.64
C GLY A 331 1.18 -1.71 1.61
N HIS A 332 0.77 -2.75 0.86
CA HIS A 332 -0.62 -3.22 0.83
C HIS A 332 -1.08 -3.79 2.18
N ASP A 333 -0.15 -4.29 2.97
CA ASP A 333 -0.47 -4.91 4.25
C ASP A 333 -0.80 -3.91 5.37
N GLU A 334 -0.42 -2.66 5.14
CA GLU A 334 -0.88 -1.52 5.92
C GLU A 334 -2.22 -0.99 5.41
N ASP A 335 -2.72 -1.39 4.24
CA ASP A 335 -4.03 -1.00 3.73
C ASP A 335 -5.10 -2.02 4.15
N ILE A 336 -6.10 -1.57 4.92
CA ILE A 336 -7.19 -2.43 5.40
C ILE A 336 -7.98 -3.14 4.30
N PHE A 337 -7.99 -2.63 3.08
CA PHE A 337 -8.71 -3.21 1.95
C PHE A 337 -7.83 -4.15 1.12
N ASN A 338 -6.50 -4.01 1.16
CA ASN A 338 -5.57 -4.77 0.33
C ASN A 338 -4.69 -5.76 1.11
N SER A 339 -4.72 -5.73 2.44
CA SER A 339 -3.88 -6.58 3.29
C SER A 339 -4.24 -8.07 3.20
N TYR A 340 -3.19 -8.90 3.13
CA TYR A 340 -3.24 -10.36 3.33
C TYR A 340 -2.78 -10.76 4.74
N GLY A 341 -1.76 -10.09 5.29
CA GLY A 341 -1.16 -10.41 6.59
C GLY A 341 -1.93 -9.91 7.81
N GLY A 342 -2.96 -9.06 7.61
CA GLY A 342 -3.87 -8.58 8.65
C GLY A 342 -5.17 -9.40 8.78
N VAL A 343 -5.44 -10.33 7.88
CA VAL A 343 -6.71 -11.05 7.79
C VAL A 343 -6.46 -12.55 7.95
N ALA A 344 -7.27 -13.23 8.77
CA ALA A 344 -7.24 -14.68 8.75
C ALA A 344 -7.86 -15.17 7.43
N GLU A 345 -7.58 -16.40 7.01
CA GLU A 345 -8.10 -16.93 5.73
C GLU A 345 -9.64 -16.80 5.63
N GLU A 346 -10.35 -16.93 6.76
CA GLU A 346 -11.80 -16.71 6.86
C GLU A 346 -12.27 -15.25 6.70
N ASP A 347 -11.35 -14.29 6.75
CA ASP A 347 -11.56 -12.87 6.50
C ASP A 347 -11.21 -12.46 5.06
N LEU A 348 -10.68 -13.38 4.27
CA LEU A 348 -10.53 -13.20 2.84
C LEU A 348 -11.82 -13.61 2.14
N ILE A 349 -12.24 -12.85 1.13
CA ILE A 349 -13.47 -13.14 0.41
C ILE A 349 -13.15 -14.10 -0.74
N GLY A 350 -13.13 -15.40 -0.42
CA GLY A 350 -12.73 -16.43 -1.36
C GLY A 350 -11.20 -16.52 -1.50
N GLY A 351 -10.46 -16.26 -0.42
CA GLY A 351 -9.00 -16.28 -0.42
C GLY A 351 -8.35 -14.96 -0.87
N GLU A 352 -9.14 -13.94 -1.22
CA GLU A 352 -8.63 -12.66 -1.69
C GLU A 352 -9.13 -11.46 -0.85
N PRO A 353 -8.34 -10.36 -0.78
CA PRO A 353 -8.72 -9.16 -0.03
C PRO A 353 -9.87 -8.42 -0.70
N PHE A 354 -10.53 -7.51 0.01
CA PHE A 354 -11.67 -6.78 -0.55
C PHE A 354 -11.28 -5.90 -1.75
N GLY A 355 -10.07 -5.34 -1.72
CA GLY A 355 -9.46 -4.58 -2.80
C GLY A 355 -9.43 -5.34 -4.13
N TYR A 356 -9.14 -6.65 -4.09
CA TYR A 356 -9.23 -7.54 -5.26
C TYR A 356 -10.60 -7.49 -5.95
N ILE A 357 -11.66 -7.62 -5.15
CA ILE A 357 -13.04 -7.60 -5.64
C ILE A 357 -13.38 -6.24 -6.24
N THR A 358 -12.97 -5.15 -5.59
CA THR A 358 -13.17 -3.80 -6.13
C THR A 358 -12.39 -3.57 -7.43
N SER A 359 -11.18 -4.12 -7.53
CA SER A 359 -10.36 -4.09 -8.75
C SER A 359 -11.01 -4.86 -9.91
N ARG A 360 -11.47 -6.10 -9.69
CA ARG A 360 -12.15 -6.91 -10.73
C ARG A 360 -13.49 -6.35 -11.17
N THR A 361 -14.24 -5.74 -10.25
CA THR A 361 -15.50 -5.07 -10.58
C THR A 361 -15.26 -3.79 -11.38
N SER A 362 -14.20 -3.05 -11.06
CA SER A 362 -13.81 -1.84 -11.80
C SER A 362 -13.14 -2.11 -13.15
N GLY A 363 -12.55 -3.29 -13.36
CA GLY A 363 -11.81 -3.65 -14.58
C GLY A 363 -12.63 -3.59 -15.87
N LYS A 364 -13.97 -3.60 -15.78
CA LYS A 364 -14.86 -3.41 -16.93
C LYS A 364 -15.17 -1.95 -17.26
N ARG A 365 -14.69 -0.99 -16.47
CA ARG A 365 -14.92 0.44 -16.66
C ARG A 365 -13.72 1.05 -17.37
N ASP A 366 -13.93 1.53 -18.60
CA ASP A 366 -12.95 2.39 -19.30
C ASP A 366 -12.82 3.78 -18.63
N GLY A 367 -13.67 4.06 -17.65
CA GLY A 367 -13.58 5.22 -16.76
C GLY A 367 -12.84 4.93 -15.46
N ASN A 368 -11.96 5.84 -15.07
CA ASN A 368 -11.22 5.77 -13.82
C ASN A 368 -12.18 5.95 -12.60
N PRO A 369 -12.38 4.97 -11.71
CA PRO A 369 -13.14 5.18 -10.47
C PRO A 369 -12.33 6.00 -9.45
N LEU A 370 -11.01 6.07 -9.60
CA LEU A 370 -10.10 6.73 -8.66
C LEU A 370 -10.39 8.23 -8.45
N PRO A 371 -10.77 9.06 -9.42
CA PRO A 371 -11.11 10.47 -9.19
C PRO A 371 -12.37 10.66 -8.33
N VAL A 372 -13.33 9.73 -8.42
CA VAL A 372 -14.51 9.73 -7.56
C VAL A 372 -14.11 9.30 -6.16
N LEU A 373 -13.31 8.24 -6.03
CA LEU A 373 -12.72 7.82 -4.77
C LEU A 373 -11.71 8.81 -4.19
N ASP A 374 -11.06 9.67 -4.99
CA ASP A 374 -10.07 10.67 -4.57
C ASP A 374 -10.75 11.95 -4.04
N LYS A 375 -11.80 12.42 -4.72
CA LYS A 375 -12.62 13.53 -4.17
C LYS A 375 -13.36 13.08 -2.91
N LYS A 376 -13.75 11.81 -2.86
CA LYS A 376 -14.41 11.19 -1.72
C LYS A 376 -13.41 10.77 -0.64
N SER A 377 -12.16 10.45 -0.97
CA SER A 377 -11.11 10.16 0.01
C SER A 377 -10.79 11.41 0.80
N ALA A 378 -10.77 12.59 0.17
CA ALA A 378 -10.62 13.86 0.86
C ALA A 378 -11.68 14.05 1.97
N SER A 379 -12.95 13.77 1.68
CA SER A 379 -14.03 13.82 2.67
C SER A 379 -13.91 12.71 3.74
N ALA A 380 -13.41 11.52 3.38
CA ALA A 380 -13.11 10.45 4.34
C ALA A 380 -11.96 10.86 5.28
N VAL A 381 -10.92 11.49 4.72
CA VAL A 381 -9.76 12.06 5.41
C VAL A 381 -10.19 13.14 6.39
N ALA A 382 -11.06 14.05 5.96
CA ALA A 382 -11.57 15.06 6.86
C ALA A 382 -12.45 14.47 7.98
N LEU A 383 -13.30 13.48 7.67
CA LEU A 383 -14.12 12.80 8.67
C LEU A 383 -13.27 12.11 9.73
N TYR A 384 -12.23 11.38 9.31
CA TYR A 384 -11.37 10.70 10.27
C TYR A 384 -10.44 11.66 11.01
N ASN A 385 -9.97 12.75 10.39
CA ASN A 385 -9.20 13.77 11.10
C ASN A 385 -10.03 14.44 12.20
N LEU A 386 -11.35 14.59 11.97
CA LEU A 386 -12.28 15.13 12.95
C LEU A 386 -12.59 14.13 14.08
N LEU A 387 -12.89 12.88 13.73
CA LEU A 387 -13.41 11.88 14.66
C LEU A 387 -12.32 10.95 15.25
N GLY A 388 -11.13 10.93 14.67
CA GLY A 388 -10.09 9.95 14.97
C GLY A 388 -10.59 8.51 14.80
N SER A 389 -10.13 7.63 15.69
CA SER A 389 -10.50 6.22 15.70
C SER A 389 -11.99 5.97 15.98
N GLN A 390 -12.75 6.98 16.46
CA GLN A 390 -14.21 6.86 16.61
C GLN A 390 -14.93 6.68 15.27
N ALA A 391 -14.41 7.25 14.17
CA ALA A 391 -14.99 7.04 12.84
C ALA A 391 -15.01 5.56 12.49
N LEU A 392 -13.89 4.86 12.68
CA LEU A 392 -13.79 3.44 12.37
C LEU A 392 -14.68 2.61 13.30
N HIS A 393 -14.72 2.93 14.60
CA HIS A 393 -15.60 2.25 15.55
C HIS A 393 -17.08 2.35 15.14
N LEU A 394 -17.53 3.52 14.65
CA LEU A 394 -18.90 3.70 14.16
C LEU A 394 -19.16 2.87 12.89
N LEU A 395 -18.19 2.84 11.98
CA LEU A 395 -18.26 2.03 10.76
C LEU A 395 -18.25 0.51 11.05
N CYS A 396 -17.84 0.06 12.23
CA CYS A 396 -17.93 -1.35 12.64
C CYS A 396 -19.35 -1.80 13.00
N SER A 397 -20.33 -0.89 13.11
CA SER A 397 -21.74 -1.28 13.28
C SER A 397 -22.26 -1.92 11.99
N ARG A 398 -23.02 -3.02 12.13
CA ARG A 398 -23.47 -3.85 11.01
C ARG A 398 -24.07 -3.02 9.86
N ASP A 399 -25.06 -2.19 10.17
CA ASP A 399 -25.81 -1.42 9.17
C ASP A 399 -24.92 -0.38 8.46
N ARG A 400 -23.99 0.26 9.19
CA ARG A 400 -23.07 1.25 8.61
C ARG A 400 -21.97 0.59 7.80
N SER A 401 -21.41 -0.52 8.28
CA SER A 401 -20.44 -1.31 7.52
C SER A 401 -21.06 -1.77 6.21
N GLU A 402 -22.27 -2.33 6.24
CA GLU A 402 -22.97 -2.81 5.05
C GLU A 402 -23.23 -1.67 4.05
N LYS A 403 -23.74 -0.53 4.54
CA LYS A 403 -23.93 0.67 3.72
C LYS A 403 -22.61 1.18 3.12
N PHE A 404 -21.53 1.20 3.90
CA PHE A 404 -20.21 1.65 3.46
C PHE A 404 -19.63 0.74 2.37
N MET A 405 -19.67 -0.58 2.57
CA MET A 405 -19.19 -1.56 1.58
C MET A 405 -20.01 -1.50 0.29
N ARG A 406 -21.34 -1.36 0.39
CA ARG A 406 -22.22 -1.15 -0.77
C ARG A 406 -21.83 0.11 -1.55
N ILE A 407 -21.61 1.23 -0.87
CA ILE A 407 -21.16 2.48 -1.53
C ILE A 407 -19.87 2.24 -2.32
N ILE A 408 -18.86 1.58 -1.74
CA ILE A 408 -17.60 1.30 -2.44
C ILE A 408 -17.87 0.47 -3.71
N LEU A 409 -18.62 -0.63 -3.59
CA LEU A 409 -18.96 -1.49 -4.71
C LEU A 409 -19.72 -0.76 -5.82
N GLU A 410 -20.72 0.05 -5.46
CA GLU A 410 -21.49 0.86 -6.41
C GLU A 410 -20.60 1.86 -7.18
N HIS A 411 -19.63 2.49 -6.51
CA HIS A 411 -18.66 3.37 -7.17
C HIS A 411 -17.71 2.62 -8.10
N CYS A 412 -17.22 1.45 -7.68
CA CYS A 412 -16.38 0.60 -8.52
C CYS A 412 -17.12 0.14 -9.78
N LEU A 413 -18.40 -0.21 -9.64
CA LEU A 413 -19.26 -0.64 -10.75
C LEU A 413 -19.80 0.53 -11.58
N GLY A 414 -19.80 1.75 -11.03
CA GLY A 414 -20.44 2.91 -11.64
C GLY A 414 -21.96 2.78 -11.76
N ARG A 415 -22.59 1.94 -10.93
CA ARG A 415 -24.02 1.64 -10.93
C ARG A 415 -24.53 1.34 -9.53
N ARG A 416 -25.81 1.63 -9.27
CA ARG A 416 -26.46 1.27 -8.01
C ARG A 416 -26.73 -0.23 -7.93
N MET A 417 -26.54 -0.77 -6.73
CA MET A 417 -26.99 -2.12 -6.39
C MET A 417 -28.49 -2.08 -6.09
N THR A 418 -29.21 -3.16 -6.38
CA THR A 418 -30.59 -3.33 -5.91
C THR A 418 -30.63 -3.60 -4.40
N ASP A 419 -31.83 -3.61 -3.81
CA ASP A 419 -32.03 -3.97 -2.40
C ASP A 419 -31.69 -5.44 -2.09
N ASP A 420 -31.63 -6.29 -3.11
CA ASP A 420 -31.19 -7.68 -3.00
C ASP A 420 -29.66 -7.85 -3.10
N ASP A 421 -28.91 -6.74 -3.16
CA ASP A 421 -27.46 -6.68 -3.34
C ASP A 421 -26.99 -7.27 -4.69
N VAL A 422 -27.76 -7.04 -5.76
CA VAL A 422 -27.39 -7.46 -7.12
C VAL A 422 -27.16 -6.27 -8.06
N VAL A 423 -26.31 -6.46 -9.07
CA VAL A 423 -26.11 -5.51 -10.18
C VAL A 423 -26.35 -6.21 -11.50
N PHE A 424 -27.27 -5.68 -12.31
CA PHE A 424 -27.56 -6.18 -13.65
C PHE A 424 -26.60 -5.54 -14.67
N TYR A 425 -25.99 -6.37 -15.52
CA TYR A 425 -24.97 -5.89 -16.46
C TYR A 425 -25.21 -6.26 -17.93
N ARG A 426 -26.05 -7.27 -18.26
CA ARG A 426 -26.51 -7.67 -19.62
C ARG A 426 -27.70 -8.64 -19.51
N ASP A 427 -28.58 -8.74 -20.52
CA ASP A 427 -29.59 -9.80 -20.75
C ASP A 427 -29.82 -10.80 -19.59
N ASP A 428 -30.55 -10.39 -18.55
CA ASP A 428 -30.87 -11.18 -17.34
C ASP A 428 -29.67 -11.72 -16.52
N GLN A 429 -28.43 -11.35 -16.88
CA GLN A 429 -27.21 -11.59 -16.11
C GLN A 429 -27.04 -10.55 -15.00
N TYR A 430 -26.73 -11.04 -13.81
CA TYR A 430 -26.50 -10.21 -12.63
C TYR A 430 -25.29 -10.70 -11.84
N LEU A 431 -24.61 -9.75 -11.21
CA LEU A 431 -23.57 -10.03 -10.23
C LEU A 431 -24.19 -10.03 -8.84
N ASN A 432 -24.14 -11.17 -8.15
CA ASN A 432 -24.59 -11.26 -6.77
C ASN A 432 -23.48 -10.76 -5.83
N LEU A 433 -23.69 -9.60 -5.24
CA LEU A 433 -22.71 -8.95 -4.37
C LEU A 433 -23.05 -9.03 -2.88
N ARG A 434 -24.13 -9.74 -2.52
CA ARG A 434 -24.63 -9.87 -1.14
C ARG A 434 -23.58 -10.34 -0.15
N LYS A 435 -22.70 -11.26 -0.58
CA LYS A 435 -21.60 -11.75 0.26
C LYS A 435 -20.59 -10.65 0.60
N TYR A 436 -20.33 -9.73 -0.33
CA TYR A 436 -19.34 -8.67 -0.17
C TYR A 436 -19.91 -7.47 0.60
N SER A 437 -21.12 -7.02 0.30
CA SER A 437 -21.73 -5.88 1.01
C SER A 437 -21.93 -6.20 2.49
N ARG A 438 -22.25 -7.45 2.84
CA ARG A 438 -22.46 -7.89 4.23
C ARG A 438 -21.18 -8.30 4.94
N PHE A 439 -20.04 -8.25 4.25
CA PHE A 439 -18.76 -8.62 4.82
C PHE A 439 -18.32 -7.59 5.87
N GLN A 440 -18.19 -8.01 7.12
CA GLN A 440 -17.88 -7.14 8.27
C GLN A 440 -16.37 -6.89 8.40
N LEU A 441 -15.70 -6.47 7.32
CA LEU A 441 -14.25 -6.28 7.22
C LEU A 441 -13.71 -5.42 8.38
N LEU A 442 -14.28 -4.23 8.55
CA LEU A 442 -13.79 -3.24 9.52
C LEU A 442 -13.87 -3.78 10.96
N LYS A 443 -15.01 -4.41 11.30
CA LYS A 443 -15.19 -5.02 12.63
C LYS A 443 -14.18 -6.13 12.87
N ARG A 444 -13.99 -7.02 11.90
CA ARG A 444 -13.03 -8.14 11.99
C ARG A 444 -11.60 -7.63 12.18
N CYS A 445 -11.22 -6.60 11.43
CA CYS A 445 -9.92 -5.95 11.56
C CYS A 445 -9.72 -5.34 12.97
N VAL A 446 -10.74 -4.62 13.48
CA VAL A 446 -10.71 -4.04 14.85
C VAL A 446 -10.66 -5.13 15.93
N ASP A 447 -11.44 -6.19 15.80
CA ASP A 447 -11.45 -7.29 16.76
C ASP A 447 -10.08 -7.98 16.86
N ARG A 448 -9.34 -8.07 15.75
CA ARG A 448 -8.02 -8.71 15.70
C ARG A 448 -6.90 -7.80 16.15
N HIS A 449 -6.79 -6.62 15.57
CA HIS A 449 -5.62 -5.74 15.72
C HIS A 449 -5.80 -4.67 16.78
N GLY A 450 -7.03 -4.53 17.30
CA GLY A 450 -7.43 -3.39 18.10
C GLY A 450 -7.77 -2.19 17.24
N LEU A 451 -8.55 -1.29 17.83
CA LEU A 451 -9.12 -0.14 17.14
C LEU A 451 -8.06 0.81 16.56
N GLU A 452 -6.98 1.08 17.29
CA GLU A 452 -5.95 2.04 16.87
C GLU A 452 -5.14 1.53 15.66
N ARG A 453 -4.74 0.24 15.66
CA ARG A 453 -4.03 -0.35 14.52
C ARG A 453 -4.93 -0.46 13.30
N ALA A 454 -6.17 -0.93 13.46
CA ALA A 454 -7.14 -0.96 12.36
C ALA A 454 -7.42 0.45 11.80
N PHE A 455 -7.40 1.47 12.66
CA PHE A 455 -7.53 2.87 12.23
C PHE A 455 -6.32 3.37 11.46
N SER A 456 -5.10 3.03 11.90
CA SER A 456 -3.87 3.26 11.12
C SER A 456 -3.97 2.61 9.74
N MET A 457 -4.47 1.36 9.66
CA MET A 457 -4.61 0.68 8.37
C MET A 457 -5.65 1.34 7.47
N TYR A 458 -6.77 1.79 8.06
CA TYR A 458 -7.79 2.55 7.36
C TYR A 458 -7.25 3.88 6.82
N LYS A 459 -6.32 4.54 7.53
CA LYS A 459 -5.65 5.75 7.02
C LYS A 459 -4.71 5.47 5.85
N ALA A 460 -3.96 4.37 5.90
CA ALA A 460 -3.06 3.95 4.83
C ALA A 460 -3.80 3.66 3.51
N ALA A 461 -5.04 3.17 3.57
CA ALA A 461 -5.94 3.08 2.40
C ALA A 461 -6.20 4.43 1.71
N PHE A 462 -5.98 5.54 2.41
CA PHE A 462 -6.04 6.91 1.89
C PHE A 462 -4.66 7.57 1.81
N HIS A 463 -3.61 6.75 1.71
CA HIS A 463 -2.21 7.14 1.54
C HIS A 463 -1.61 7.91 2.73
N ASP A 464 -2.22 7.85 3.92
CA ASP A 464 -1.65 8.39 5.16
C ASP A 464 -1.00 7.27 5.98
N TYR A 465 0.31 7.12 5.79
CA TYR A 465 1.16 6.15 6.48
C TYR A 465 1.82 6.71 7.75
N ALA A 466 1.43 7.89 8.24
CA ALA A 466 2.15 8.54 9.34
C ALA A 466 2.20 7.69 10.62
N ASP A 467 1.11 6.97 10.93
CA ASP A 467 1.05 6.13 12.13
C ASP A 467 1.92 4.88 11.99
N PHE A 468 1.95 4.29 10.79
CA PHE A 468 2.87 3.20 10.46
C PHE A 468 4.34 3.66 10.59
N LEU A 469 4.69 4.79 9.99
CA LEU A 469 6.06 5.33 10.01
C LEU A 469 6.56 5.60 11.43
N ARG A 470 5.68 6.00 12.36
CA ARG A 470 6.00 6.15 13.81
C ARG A 470 6.44 4.85 14.47
N THR A 471 6.13 3.70 13.90
CA THR A 471 6.55 2.39 14.42
C THR A 471 7.91 1.95 13.84
N CYS A 472 8.35 2.55 12.74
CA CYS A 472 9.54 2.11 12.01
C CYS A 472 10.85 2.42 12.75
N GLY A 473 11.79 1.47 12.65
CA GLY A 473 13.12 1.45 13.25
C GLY A 473 14.28 1.70 12.25
N GLU A 474 13.97 1.89 10.98
CA GLU A 474 14.86 2.10 9.83
C GLU A 474 15.01 3.57 9.41
N ASP A 475 16.13 3.93 8.79
CA ASP A 475 16.43 5.33 8.47
C ASP A 475 15.61 5.83 7.26
N VAL A 476 15.40 4.92 6.31
CA VAL A 476 14.62 5.16 5.10
C VAL A 476 13.56 4.07 4.98
N VAL A 477 12.32 4.45 4.65
CA VAL A 477 11.21 3.54 4.34
C VAL A 477 10.70 3.84 2.94
N VAL A 478 10.63 2.81 2.09
CA VAL A 478 10.14 2.94 0.71
C VAL A 478 8.95 2.02 0.47
N LEU A 479 7.87 2.59 -0.05
CA LEU A 479 6.61 1.90 -0.39
C LEU A 479 6.28 1.96 -1.89
N GLY A 480 5.50 1.01 -2.39
CA GLY A 480 4.98 0.96 -3.76
C GLY A 480 3.50 1.33 -3.90
N HIS A 481 2.65 0.71 -3.09
CA HIS A 481 1.20 0.53 -3.21
C HIS A 481 0.29 1.71 -3.65
N THR A 482 0.68 2.97 -3.48
CA THR A 482 -0.25 4.11 -3.64
C THR A 482 -0.46 4.57 -5.08
N HIS A 483 0.37 4.09 -6.02
CA HIS A 483 0.46 4.57 -7.41
C HIS A 483 0.76 6.07 -7.56
N LYS A 484 1.01 6.79 -6.45
CA LYS A 484 1.29 8.22 -6.39
C LYS A 484 2.60 8.39 -5.66
N TRP A 485 3.60 8.90 -6.36
CA TRP A 485 4.85 9.17 -5.70
C TRP A 485 4.66 10.24 -4.63
N THR A 486 5.40 10.09 -3.53
CA THR A 486 5.44 11.07 -2.46
C THR A 486 6.75 10.89 -1.70
N THR A 487 7.14 11.92 -0.96
CA THR A 487 8.32 11.92 -0.10
C THR A 487 8.02 12.73 1.14
N GLY A 488 8.70 12.43 2.24
CA GLY A 488 8.60 13.24 3.43
C GLY A 488 9.52 12.82 4.56
N ARG A 489 9.55 13.65 5.60
CA ARG A 489 10.24 13.39 6.86
C ARG A 489 9.19 13.13 7.94
N PHE A 490 9.35 12.03 8.65
CA PHE A 490 8.41 11.61 9.68
C PHE A 490 9.15 11.31 10.99
N ALA A 491 8.44 11.45 12.11
CA ALA A 491 8.90 10.91 13.37
C ALA A 491 8.63 9.41 13.38
N GLY A 492 9.69 8.61 13.45
CA GLY A 492 9.67 7.17 13.63
C GLY A 492 9.69 6.75 15.10
N LYS A 493 10.04 5.49 15.34
CA LYS A 493 10.07 4.92 16.69
C LYS A 493 11.08 5.67 17.58
N GLY A 494 10.61 6.17 18.72
CA GLY A 494 11.43 6.96 19.64
C GLY A 494 11.75 8.36 19.11
N ASP A 495 10.85 8.95 18.33
CA ASP A 495 10.94 10.32 17.76
C ASP A 495 12.13 10.55 16.81
N ARG A 496 12.79 9.47 16.38
CA ARG A 496 13.88 9.56 15.40
C ARG A 496 13.33 9.93 14.02
N GLU A 497 14.11 10.61 13.22
CA GLU A 497 13.69 10.92 11.85
C GLU A 497 13.67 9.66 10.98
N VAL A 498 12.62 9.52 10.18
CA VAL A 498 12.49 8.54 9.10
C VAL A 498 12.27 9.30 7.80
N LEU A 499 13.11 9.01 6.81
CA LEU A 499 12.88 9.46 5.45
C LEU A 499 11.93 8.49 4.77
N TYR A 500 10.85 9.03 4.21
CA TYR A 500 9.84 8.25 3.53
C TYR A 500 9.84 8.58 2.04
N ALA A 501 9.69 7.55 1.21
CA ALA A 501 9.41 7.71 -0.21
C ALA A 501 8.38 6.67 -0.68
N ASN A 502 7.52 7.06 -1.62
CA ASN A 502 6.70 6.12 -2.39
C ASN A 502 7.13 6.19 -3.87
N THR A 503 7.27 5.04 -4.51
CA THR A 503 7.77 4.93 -5.90
C THR A 503 6.80 5.40 -6.96
N GLY A 504 5.50 5.55 -6.67
CA GLY A 504 4.48 5.83 -7.67
C GLY A 504 4.10 4.57 -8.45
N ALA A 505 3.79 4.71 -9.74
CA ALA A 505 3.44 3.56 -10.58
C ALA A 505 3.91 3.72 -12.03
N TRP A 506 4.04 2.59 -12.71
CA TRP A 506 4.41 2.49 -14.12
C TRP A 506 3.25 1.94 -14.95
N CYS A 507 2.08 2.59 -14.87
CA CYS A 507 0.91 2.19 -15.65
C CYS A 507 0.44 3.32 -16.59
N ALA A 508 -0.38 2.97 -17.59
CA ALA A 508 -0.81 3.88 -18.67
C ALA A 508 -1.55 5.12 -18.17
N ARG A 509 -2.09 5.07 -16.95
CA ARG A 509 -2.85 6.18 -16.33
C ARG A 509 -1.95 7.20 -15.63
N VAL A 510 -0.67 6.88 -15.41
CA VAL A 510 0.28 7.76 -14.76
C VAL A 510 0.96 8.63 -15.82
N LYS A 511 0.84 9.95 -15.68
CA LYS A 511 1.46 10.92 -16.58
C LYS A 511 2.98 10.93 -16.48
N GLU A 512 3.48 10.78 -15.25
CA GLU A 512 4.91 10.82 -14.92
C GLU A 512 5.26 9.54 -14.15
N PRO A 513 5.65 8.45 -14.83
CA PRO A 513 6.18 7.28 -14.16
C PRO A 513 7.40 7.65 -13.32
N THR A 514 7.53 7.04 -12.16
CA THR A 514 8.55 7.43 -11.18
C THR A 514 9.25 6.21 -10.58
N TYR A 515 10.47 6.41 -10.09
CA TYR A 515 11.19 5.45 -9.27
C TYR A 515 11.89 6.17 -8.13
N VAL A 516 12.23 5.44 -7.07
CA VAL A 516 13.02 5.97 -5.95
C VAL A 516 14.48 5.63 -6.16
N ARG A 517 15.34 6.64 -6.09
CA ARG A 517 16.80 6.52 -6.10
C ARG A 517 17.33 6.82 -4.70
N ILE A 518 18.12 5.91 -4.16
CA ILE A 518 18.78 6.04 -2.87
C ILE A 518 20.29 5.96 -3.06
N VAL A 519 20.99 6.91 -2.46
CA VAL A 519 22.44 6.94 -2.36
C VAL A 519 22.78 6.96 -0.87
N PRO A 520 23.34 5.88 -0.30
CA PRO A 520 23.73 5.85 1.10
C PRO A 520 24.79 6.91 1.44
N PRO A 521 24.82 7.46 2.67
CA PRO A 521 25.82 8.44 3.07
C PRO A 521 27.20 7.80 3.23
N THR A 522 28.26 8.57 2.99
CA THR A 522 29.65 8.16 3.28
C THR A 522 30.22 8.94 4.46
N SER A 523 31.49 8.72 4.82
CA SER A 523 32.18 9.58 5.77
C SER A 523 32.34 11.02 5.26
N LEU A 524 32.35 11.23 3.94
CA LEU A 524 32.64 12.51 3.30
C LEU A 524 31.39 13.29 2.90
N GLU A 525 30.32 12.60 2.51
CA GLU A 525 29.11 13.24 1.98
C GLU A 525 27.82 12.67 2.57
N ASP A 526 26.79 13.51 2.64
CA ASP A 526 25.45 13.06 2.97
C ASP A 526 24.88 12.20 1.83
N GLY A 527 23.99 11.28 2.20
CA GLY A 527 23.22 10.49 1.26
C GLY A 527 22.04 11.25 0.68
N LEU A 528 21.33 10.58 -0.22
CA LEU A 528 20.19 11.12 -0.93
C LEU A 528 19.08 10.08 -1.03
N VAL A 529 17.84 10.50 -0.81
CA VAL A 529 16.64 9.76 -1.19
C VAL A 529 15.85 10.65 -2.14
N GLU A 530 15.59 10.19 -3.36
CA GLU A 530 14.96 10.98 -4.40
C GLU A 530 13.90 10.19 -5.14
N VAL A 531 12.77 10.83 -5.42
CA VAL A 531 11.83 10.35 -6.43
C VAL A 531 12.19 10.97 -7.77
N VAL A 532 12.59 10.12 -8.71
CA VAL A 532 12.95 10.51 -10.07
C VAL A 532 11.76 10.30 -10.98
N ALA A 533 11.28 11.38 -11.60
CA ALA A 533 10.27 11.31 -12.65
C ALA A 533 10.92 11.02 -14.00
N VAL A 534 10.34 10.08 -14.74
CA VAL A 534 10.81 9.65 -16.05
C VAL A 534 10.07 10.49 -17.08
N THR A 535 10.74 11.51 -17.61
CA THR A 535 10.24 12.33 -18.70
C THR A 535 10.50 11.63 -20.05
N GLU A 536 9.70 11.96 -21.06
CA GLU A 536 9.82 11.42 -22.42
C GLU A 536 11.14 11.77 -23.11
#